data_AF-A0A2U1YNM5-F1
#
_entry.id   AF-A0A2U1YNM5-F1
#
_cell.length_a   1.000
_cell.length_b   1.000
_cell.length_c   1.000
_cell.angle_alpha   90.00
_cell.angle_beta   90.00
_cell.angle_gamma   90.00
#
_symmetry.space_group_name_H-M   'P 1'
#
loop_
_entity.id
_entity.type
_entity.pdbx_description
1 polymer ?
#
loop_
_entity_poly.entity_id
_entity_poly.type
_entity_poly.pdbx_seq_one_letter_code
_entity_poly.pdbx_strand_id
1 'polypeptide(L)'
;EIDGGLETVELKLPAVVTADLRLNEPRYASLPNIMKAKKKPLETIAPDALGVDVAPRLTTLKVTEPAKRQAGIKVPDVATLVDKLKNDARVI
;
A
#
# COMPACT_ATOMS: atom_id res chain seq x y z
N GLU A 1 10.21 -2.29 -7.96
CA GLU A 1 9.52 -3.37 -8.68
C GLU A 1 8.72 -2.72 -9.79
N ILE A 2 8.69 -3.38 -10.93
CA ILE A 2 7.82 -3.03 -12.05
C ILE A 2 6.89 -4.21 -12.27
N ASP A 3 5.78 -4.02 -12.98
CA ASP A 3 4.77 -5.08 -13.17
C ASP A 3 5.34 -6.40 -13.72
N GLY A 4 6.46 -6.34 -14.46
CA GLY A 4 7.15 -7.49 -15.03
C GLY A 4 8.32 -8.06 -14.22
N GLY A 5 8.64 -7.52 -13.04
CA GLY A 5 9.75 -8.00 -12.20
C GLY A 5 10.58 -6.90 -11.53
N LEU A 6 11.91 -7.06 -11.53
CA LEU A 6 12.83 -6.15 -10.84
C LEU A 6 13.62 -5.30 -11.84
N GLU A 7 13.77 -4.03 -11.50
CA GLU A 7 14.61 -3.08 -12.23
C GLU A 7 15.67 -2.53 -11.27
N THR A 8 16.92 -2.47 -11.75
CA THR A 8 18.02 -1.83 -11.02
C THR A 8 18.37 -0.54 -11.72
N VAL A 9 18.37 0.56 -10.97
CA VAL A 9 18.67 1.91 -11.47
C VAL A 9 19.81 2.52 -10.67
N GLU A 10 20.59 3.38 -11.32
CA GLU A 10 21.63 4.20 -10.68
C GLU A 10 21.14 5.65 -10.60
N LEU A 11 21.29 6.28 -9.43
CA LEU A 11 20.80 7.62 -9.15
C LEU A 11 21.93 8.51 -8.65
N LYS A 12 22.04 9.73 -9.18
CA LYS A 12 22.94 10.75 -8.63
C LYS A 12 22.30 11.37 -7.39
N LEU A 13 23.09 11.56 -6.34
CA LEU A 13 22.64 12.24 -5.12
C LEU A 13 22.62 13.76 -5.31
N PRO A 14 21.67 14.49 -4.67
CA PRO A 14 20.62 13.99 -3.78
C PRO A 14 19.46 13.31 -4.53
N ALA A 15 18.90 12.25 -3.95
CA ALA A 15 17.82 11.46 -4.54
C ALA A 15 16.66 11.25 -3.56
N VAL A 16 15.46 11.03 -4.10
CA VAL A 16 14.24 10.69 -3.35
C VAL A 16 13.91 9.24 -3.60
N VAL A 17 13.61 8.49 -2.53
CA VAL A 17 13.31 7.06 -2.59
C VAL A 17 12.01 6.78 -1.85
N THR A 18 11.12 6.02 -2.49
CA THR A 18 9.94 5.43 -1.84
C THR A 18 10.21 3.95 -1.56
N ALA A 19 9.85 3.47 -0.36
CA ALA A 19 10.10 2.09 0.04
C ALA A 19 8.88 1.19 -0.25
N ASP A 20 9.14 0.04 -0.87
CA ASP A 20 8.19 -1.06 -0.95
C ASP A 20 8.27 -1.97 0.30
N LEU A 21 7.22 -2.76 0.56
CA LEU A 21 7.13 -3.69 1.68
C LEU A 21 8.24 -4.75 1.71
N ARG A 22 8.80 -5.12 0.56
CA ARG A 22 9.86 -6.13 0.45
C ARG A 22 11.26 -5.58 0.75
N LEU A 23 11.38 -4.28 1.01
CA LEU A 23 12.67 -3.65 1.26
C LEU A 23 13.34 -4.17 2.55
N ASN A 24 12.56 -4.36 3.62
CA ASN A 24 13.06 -4.83 4.91
C ASN A 24 11.94 -5.34 5.81
N GLU A 25 12.33 -5.99 6.91
CA GLU A 25 11.45 -6.27 8.05
C GLU A 25 11.68 -5.21 9.14
N PRO A 26 10.69 -4.37 9.48
CA PRO A 26 10.86 -3.35 10.50
C PRO A 26 11.17 -3.95 11.87
N ARG A 27 12.27 -3.52 12.49
CA ARG A 27 12.64 -3.95 13.85
C ARG A 27 11.67 -3.43 14.90
N TYR A 28 11.50 -4.19 15.99
CA TYR A 28 10.81 -3.70 17.18
C TYR A 28 11.62 -2.60 17.89
N ALA A 29 10.92 -1.58 18.40
CA ALA A 29 11.53 -0.55 19.22
C ALA A 29 11.68 -1.06 20.67
N SER A 30 12.90 -1.03 21.20
CA SER A 30 13.15 -1.42 22.59
C SER A 30 12.59 -0.37 23.58
N LEU A 31 12.20 -0.80 24.78
CA LEU A 31 11.72 0.10 25.85
C LEU A 31 12.68 1.28 26.12
N PRO A 32 14.02 1.07 26.21
CA PRO A 32 14.95 2.20 26.36
C PRO A 32 14.90 3.19 25.20
N ASN A 33 14.74 2.72 23.97
CA ASN A 33 14.67 3.58 22.79
C ASN A 33 13.35 4.35 22.72
N ILE A 34 12.24 3.75 23.16
CA ILE A 34 10.95 4.44 23.28
C ILE A 34 11.06 5.59 24.29
N MET A 35 11.66 5.35 25.46
CA MET A 35 11.86 6.38 26.48
C MET A 35 12.78 7.52 26.01
N LYS A 36 13.83 7.21 25.25
CA LYS A 36 14.70 8.22 24.62
C LYS A 36 13.96 9.00 23.54
N ALA A 37 13.17 8.34 22.70
CA ALA A 37 12.42 8.99 21.63
C ALA A 37 11.40 10.01 22.18
N LYS A 38 10.73 9.69 23.30
CA LYS A 38 9.80 10.62 23.97
C LYS A 38 10.47 11.92 24.44
N LYS A 39 11.78 11.89 24.73
CA LYS A 39 12.54 13.07 25.17
C LYS A 39 13.10 13.89 24.00
N LYS A 40 13.08 13.37 22.77
CA LYS A 40 13.58 14.11 21.61
C LYS A 40 12.60 15.26 21.31
N PRO A 41 13.11 16.48 21.05
CA PRO A 41 12.27 17.57 20.58
C PRO A 41 11.53 17.16 19.31
N LEU A 42 10.22 17.40 19.28
CA LEU A 42 9.38 17.27 18.09
C LEU A 42 8.91 18.67 17.71
N GLU A 43 9.56 19.24 16.69
CA GLU A 43 9.19 20.56 16.19
C GLU A 43 7.86 20.47 15.43
N THR A 44 6.96 21.41 15.69
CA THR A 44 5.69 21.53 14.97
C THR A 44 5.73 22.82 14.17
N ILE A 45 5.85 22.69 12.85
CA ILE A 45 5.93 23.82 11.92
C ILE A 45 4.62 23.86 11.12
N ALA A 46 3.98 25.02 11.06
CA ALA A 46 2.81 25.22 10.21
C ALA A 46 3.24 25.39 8.73
N PRO A 47 2.45 24.89 7.75
CA PRO A 47 2.75 25.08 6.33
C PRO A 47 3.01 26.55 5.93
N ASP A 48 2.29 27.50 6.55
CA ASP A 48 2.44 28.94 6.30
C ASP A 48 3.84 29.46 6.62
N ALA A 49 4.53 28.88 7.61
CA ALA A 49 5.91 29.23 7.95
C ALA A 49 6.91 28.82 6.86
N LEU A 50 6.51 27.92 5.96
CA LEU A 50 7.27 27.49 4.79
C LEU A 50 6.75 28.14 3.48
N GLY A 51 5.73 28.98 3.55
CA GLY A 51 5.11 29.61 2.38
C GLY A 51 4.38 28.63 1.46
N VAL A 52 3.85 27.52 2.00
CA VAL A 52 3.18 26.46 1.21
C VAL A 52 1.66 26.63 1.25
N ASP A 53 1.05 26.79 0.07
CA ASP A 53 -0.40 26.75 -0.10
C ASP A 53 -0.93 25.31 -0.03
N VAL A 54 -1.82 25.07 0.93
CA VAL A 54 -2.47 23.77 1.17
C VAL A 54 -3.91 23.72 0.68
N ALA A 55 -4.36 24.70 -0.12
CA ALA A 55 -5.69 24.71 -0.72
C ALA A 55 -5.92 23.43 -1.56
N PRO A 56 -6.98 22.65 -1.27
CA PRO A 56 -7.30 21.45 -2.04
C PRO A 56 -7.56 21.80 -3.51
N ARG A 57 -6.84 21.12 -4.41
CA ARG A 57 -7.08 21.22 -5.86
C ARG A 57 -8.10 20.22 -6.38
N LEU A 58 -8.55 19.30 -5.52
CA LEU A 58 -9.47 18.22 -5.83
C LEU A 58 -10.62 18.23 -4.83
N THR A 59 -11.83 17.93 -5.32
CA THR A 59 -13.03 17.81 -4.47
C THR A 59 -13.53 16.37 -4.49
N THR A 60 -13.60 15.74 -3.33
CA THR A 60 -14.20 14.40 -3.18
C THR A 60 -15.71 14.50 -3.32
N LEU A 61 -16.25 14.01 -4.43
CA LEU A 61 -17.70 14.10 -4.71
C LEU A 61 -18.52 13.05 -3.98
N LYS A 62 -18.00 11.82 -3.87
CA LYS A 62 -18.73 10.68 -3.30
C LYS A 62 -17.75 9.61 -2.84
N VAL A 63 -18.09 8.94 -1.74
CA VAL A 63 -17.44 7.71 -1.28
C VAL A 63 -18.53 6.66 -1.12
N THR A 64 -18.34 5.49 -1.73
CA THR A 64 -19.27 4.37 -1.62
C THR A 64 -18.51 3.10 -1.35
N GLU A 65 -19.16 2.16 -0.65
CA GLU A 65 -18.63 0.81 -0.52
C GLU A 65 -18.49 0.14 -1.89
N PRO A 66 -17.46 -0.71 -2.09
CA PRO A 66 -17.36 -1.51 -3.30
C PRO A 66 -18.52 -2.51 -3.38
N ALA A 67 -18.79 -3.02 -4.58
CA ALA A 67 -19.81 -4.06 -4.77
C ALA A 67 -19.49 -5.28 -3.90
N LYS A 68 -20.47 -5.76 -3.14
CA LYS A 68 -20.32 -6.98 -2.34
C LYS A 68 -20.06 -8.17 -3.27
N ARG A 69 -19.06 -9.00 -2.94
CA ARG A 69 -18.78 -10.24 -3.67
C ARG A 69 -20.02 -11.15 -3.63
N GLN A 70 -20.42 -11.69 -4.78
CA GLN A 70 -21.50 -12.69 -4.83
C GLN A 70 -21.08 -13.97 -4.11
N ALA A 71 -22.05 -14.70 -3.56
CA ALA A 71 -21.79 -15.96 -2.88
C ALA A 71 -21.15 -16.98 -3.85
N GLY A 72 -20.09 -17.64 -3.39
CA GLY A 72 -19.45 -18.73 -4.13
C GLY A 72 -20.24 -20.04 -4.03
N ILE A 73 -19.86 -21.02 -4.84
CA ILE A 73 -20.46 -22.37 -4.85
C ILE A 73 -19.40 -23.39 -4.41
N LYS A 74 -19.75 -24.29 -3.49
CA LYS A 74 -18.92 -25.47 -3.17
C LYS A 74 -19.20 -26.58 -4.19
N VAL A 75 -18.16 -27.22 -4.69
CA VAL A 75 -18.28 -28.33 -5.65
C VAL A 75 -17.83 -29.65 -5.01
N PRO A 76 -18.41 -30.79 -5.42
CA PRO A 76 -18.15 -32.09 -4.78
C PRO A 76 -16.80 -32.71 -5.15
N ASP A 77 -16.23 -32.36 -6.31
CA ASP A 77 -15.01 -32.96 -6.82
C ASP A 77 -14.25 -32.04 -7.80
N VAL A 78 -13.05 -32.50 -8.19
CA VAL A 78 -12.14 -31.77 -9.08
C VAL A 78 -12.69 -31.67 -10.51
N ALA A 79 -13.40 -32.69 -11.01
CA ALA A 79 -13.95 -32.66 -12.36
C ALA A 79 -15.00 -31.55 -12.51
N THR A 80 -15.89 -31.44 -11.53
CA THR A 80 -16.90 -30.38 -11.44
C THR A 80 -16.25 -29.00 -11.27
N LEU A 81 -15.14 -28.91 -10.54
CA LEU A 81 -14.38 -27.66 -10.43
C LEU A 81 -13.85 -27.22 -11.79
N VAL A 82 -13.18 -28.11 -12.53
CA VAL A 82 -12.59 -27.80 -13.84
C VAL A 82 -13.67 -27.43 -14.86
N ASP A 83 -14.80 -28.14 -14.86
CA ASP A 83 -15.94 -27.84 -15.72
C ASP A 83 -16.48 -26.42 -15.48
N LYS A 84 -16.75 -26.07 -14.22
CA LYS A 84 -17.22 -24.71 -13.85
C LYS A 84 -16.19 -23.63 -14.15
N LEU A 85 -14.89 -23.91 -13.99
CA LEU A 85 -13.85 -22.92 -14.28
C LEU A 85 -13.72 -22.64 -15.78
N LYS A 86 -13.88 -23.66 -16.65
CA LYS A 86 -13.85 -23.51 -18.11
C LYS A 86 -15.12 -22.86 -18.66
N ASN A 87 -16.29 -23.35 -18.24
CA ASN A 87 -17.56 -23.02 -18.90
C ASN A 87 -18.25 -21.80 -18.27
N ASP A 88 -18.27 -21.69 -16.94
CA ASP A 88 -18.96 -20.61 -16.25
C ASP A 88 -18.04 -19.42 -16.00
N ALA A 89 -16.86 -19.66 -15.40
CA ALA A 89 -15.94 -18.61 -14.98
C ALA A 89 -14.98 -18.14 -16.09
N ARG A 90 -14.70 -18.99 -17.09
CA ARG A 90 -13.81 -18.72 -18.24
C ARG A 90 -12.43 -18.17 -17.85
N VAL A 91 -11.85 -18.73 -16.79
CA VAL A 91 -10.55 -18.29 -16.25
C VAL A 91 -9.40 -19.26 -16.57
N ILE A 92 -9.71 -20.40 -17.19
CA ILE A 92 -8.77 -21.43 -17.67
C ILE A 92 -9.27 -22.04 -18.96
#